data_AF-A0A7C3TGT2-F1
#
_entry.id   AF-A0A7C3TGT2-F1
#
_cell.length_a   1.000
_cell.length_b   1.000
_cell.length_c   1.000
_cell.angle_alpha   90.00
_cell.angle_beta   90.00
_cell.angle_gamma   90.00
#
_symmetry.space_group_name_H-M   'P 1'
#
loop_
_entity.id
_entity.type
_entity.pdbx_description
1 polymer ?
#
loop_
_entity_poly.entity_id
_entity_poly.type
_entity_poly.pdbx_seq_one_letter_code
_entity_poly.pdbx_strand_id
1 'polypeptide(L)'
;MDDEKVKKIVESLERASKHIIKITGKTVDRKEFLSSIWHAAAEAEYAAFLLSIYGQLYNFHPDLKRTSNKQSFTDDVDDGLGDARALLSKAIELAGSDLKSAYENVRSAIFILRSIENMFGKR
;
A
#
# COMPACT_ATOMS: atom_id res chain seq x y z
N MET A 1 -1.17 -22.15 3.12
CA MET A 1 -2.10 -21.30 3.90
C MET A 1 -3.51 -21.67 3.47
N ASP A 2 -4.51 -21.56 4.34
CA ASP A 2 -5.91 -21.84 3.97
C ASP A 2 -6.43 -20.80 2.96
N ASP A 3 -7.21 -21.24 1.98
CA ASP A 3 -7.73 -20.42 0.87
C ASP A 3 -8.57 -19.24 1.38
N GLU A 4 -9.30 -19.42 2.49
CA GLU A 4 -10.08 -18.35 3.11
C GLU A 4 -9.18 -17.20 3.62
N LYS A 5 -7.98 -17.53 4.14
CA LYS A 5 -7.03 -16.53 4.65
C LYS A 5 -6.38 -15.75 3.51
N VAL A 6 -5.97 -16.46 2.44
CA VAL A 6 -5.46 -15.83 1.21
C VAL A 6 -6.49 -14.84 0.67
N LYS A 7 -7.75 -15.28 0.58
CA LYS A 7 -8.85 -14.46 0.06
C LYS A 7 -9.04 -13.16 0.83
N LYS A 8 -9.03 -13.20 2.17
CA LYS A 8 -9.17 -11.99 3.01
C LYS A 8 -8.03 -10.99 2.79
N ILE A 9 -6.80 -11.47 2.67
CA ILE A 9 -5.64 -10.61 2.37
C ILE A 9 -5.81 -9.97 1.00
N VAL A 10 -6.11 -10.77 -0.03
CA VAL A 10 -6.27 -10.29 -1.41
C VAL A 10 -7.40 -9.27 -1.52
N GLU A 11 -8.56 -9.53 -0.93
CA GLU A 11 -9.69 -8.58 -0.94
C GLU A 11 -9.32 -7.22 -0.33
N SER A 12 -8.55 -7.22 0.76
CA SER A 12 -8.05 -6.01 1.40
C SER A 12 -7.08 -5.24 0.49
N LEU A 13 -6.14 -5.94 -0.15
CA LEU A 13 -5.17 -5.34 -1.09
C LEU A 13 -5.85 -4.78 -2.35
N GLU A 14 -6.89 -5.46 -2.84
CA GLU A 14 -7.70 -4.97 -3.95
C GLU A 14 -8.49 -3.72 -3.58
N ARG A 15 -9.06 -3.64 -2.37
CA ARG A 15 -9.73 -2.43 -1.88
C ARG A 15 -8.75 -1.27 -1.77
N ALA A 16 -7.56 -1.49 -1.21
CA ALA A 16 -6.50 -0.50 -1.16
C ALA A 16 -6.16 0.03 -2.56
N SER A 17 -5.97 -0.87 -3.53
CA SER A 17 -5.69 -0.53 -4.92
C SER A 17 -6.82 0.25 -5.59
N LYS A 18 -8.09 -0.09 -5.31
CA LYS A 18 -9.26 0.64 -5.81
C LYS A 18 -9.26 2.09 -5.34
N HIS A 19 -8.88 2.36 -4.09
CA HIS A 19 -8.77 3.73 -3.57
C HIS A 19 -7.64 4.51 -4.27
N ILE A 20 -6.50 3.89 -4.54
CA ILE A 20 -5.41 4.52 -5.30
C ILE A 20 -5.87 4.88 -6.73
N ILE A 21 -6.56 3.95 -7.42
CA ILE A 21 -7.09 4.16 -8.79
C ILE A 21 -8.12 5.30 -8.85
N LYS A 22 -8.82 5.58 -7.76
CA LYS A 22 -9.78 6.70 -7.72
C LYS A 22 -9.11 8.06 -7.88
N ILE A 23 -7.84 8.19 -7.46
CA ILE A 23 -7.12 9.47 -7.40
C ILE A 23 -5.95 9.58 -8.36
N THR A 24 -5.40 8.46 -8.85
CA THR A 24 -4.24 8.47 -9.76
C THR A 24 -4.61 9.09 -11.11
N GLY A 25 -3.83 10.07 -11.58
CA GLY A 25 -4.01 10.72 -12.87
C GLY A 25 -5.35 11.45 -13.04
N LYS A 26 -6.01 11.81 -11.92
CA LYS A 26 -7.32 12.44 -11.90
C LYS A 26 -7.29 13.75 -11.13
N THR A 27 -8.03 14.74 -11.63
CA THR A 27 -8.28 15.98 -10.89
C THR A 27 -9.37 15.74 -9.85
N VAL A 28 -8.96 15.56 -8.59
CA VAL A 28 -9.86 15.43 -7.43
C VAL A 28 -9.62 16.59 -6.46
N ASP A 29 -10.61 16.91 -5.64
CA ASP A 29 -10.40 17.91 -4.59
C ASP A 29 -9.50 17.36 -3.47
N ARG A 30 -8.90 18.26 -2.68
CA ARG A 30 -7.96 17.88 -1.61
C ARG A 30 -8.58 16.93 -0.58
N LYS A 31 -9.85 17.13 -0.23
CA LYS A 31 -10.53 16.33 0.79
C LYS A 31 -10.77 14.91 0.29
N GLU A 32 -11.22 14.78 -0.96
CA GLU A 32 -11.39 13.50 -1.64
C GLU A 32 -10.03 12.77 -1.81
N PHE A 33 -8.99 13.52 -2.19
CA PHE A 33 -7.63 12.99 -2.31
C PHE A 33 -7.13 12.39 -0.99
N LEU A 34 -7.16 13.19 0.08
CA LEU A 34 -6.71 12.76 1.41
C LEU A 34 -7.56 11.61 1.95
N SER A 35 -8.88 11.65 1.77
CA SER A 35 -9.77 10.56 2.17
C SER A 35 -9.43 9.26 1.44
N SER A 36 -9.17 9.32 0.14
CA SER A 36 -8.82 8.14 -0.65
C SER A 36 -7.46 7.56 -0.25
N ILE A 37 -6.45 8.39 0.01
CA ILE A 37 -5.15 7.92 0.51
C ILE A 37 -5.30 7.28 1.88
N TRP A 38 -6.06 7.90 2.78
CA TRP A 38 -6.30 7.36 4.12
C TRP A 38 -6.96 5.98 4.06
N HIS A 39 -7.99 5.81 3.23
CA HIS A 39 -8.64 4.52 3.02
C HIS A 39 -7.71 3.48 2.38
N ALA A 40 -6.89 3.88 1.40
CA ALA A 40 -5.91 2.99 0.80
C ALA A 40 -4.89 2.48 1.84
N ALA A 41 -4.38 3.38 2.68
CA ALA A 41 -3.43 3.03 3.74
C ALA A 41 -4.06 2.12 4.80
N ALA A 42 -5.30 2.39 5.21
CA ALA A 42 -6.00 1.57 6.20
C ALA A 42 -6.24 0.13 5.72
N GLU A 43 -6.69 -0.05 4.48
CA GLU A 43 -6.89 -1.37 3.88
C GLU A 43 -5.54 -2.11 3.69
N ALA A 44 -4.46 -1.40 3.34
CA ALA A 44 -3.13 -1.98 3.27
C ALA A 44 -2.59 -2.39 4.67
N GLU A 45 -2.82 -1.56 5.70
CA GLU A 45 -2.46 -1.86 7.09
C GLU A 45 -3.20 -3.08 7.62
N TYR A 46 -4.49 -3.23 7.28
CA TYR A 46 -5.26 -4.42 7.62
C TYR A 46 -4.69 -5.68 6.93
N ALA A 47 -4.35 -5.60 5.64
CA ALA A 47 -3.68 -6.69 4.94
C ALA A 47 -2.32 -7.05 5.58
N ALA A 48 -1.52 -6.05 5.94
CA ALA A 48 -0.24 -6.26 6.64
C ALA A 48 -0.43 -6.94 7.99
N PHE A 49 -1.46 -6.58 8.74
CA PHE A 49 -1.81 -7.22 10.01
C PHE A 49 -2.20 -8.70 9.81
N LEU A 50 -3.01 -9.01 8.80
CA LEU A 50 -3.35 -10.42 8.49
C LEU A 50 -2.11 -11.22 8.08
N LEU A 51 -1.26 -10.65 7.22
CA LEU A 51 0.00 -11.26 6.81
C LEU A 51 0.94 -11.50 8.00
N SER A 52 1.02 -10.56 8.96
CA SER A 52 1.88 -10.72 10.12
C SER A 52 1.41 -11.84 11.06
N ILE A 53 0.09 -11.98 11.24
CA ILE A 53 -0.49 -13.07 12.02
C ILE A 53 -0.30 -14.40 11.32
N TYR A 54 -0.69 -14.52 10.05
CA TYR A 54 -0.67 -15.79 9.33
C TYR A 54 0.74 -16.25 8.96
N GLY A 55 1.65 -15.32 8.70
CA GLY A 55 3.05 -15.58 8.41
C GLY A 55 3.95 -15.61 9.65
N GLN A 56 3.41 -15.39 10.85
CA GLN A 56 4.19 -15.31 12.11
C GLN A 56 5.33 -14.27 12.04
N LEU A 57 5.07 -13.12 11.40
CA LEU A 57 6.07 -12.08 11.12
C LEU A 57 6.14 -10.99 12.20
N TYR A 58 5.75 -11.30 13.44
CA TYR A 58 5.64 -10.32 14.54
C TYR A 58 6.96 -9.62 14.91
N ASN A 59 8.10 -10.28 14.68
CA ASN A 59 9.45 -9.72 14.91
C ASN A 59 10.15 -9.32 13.60
N PHE A 60 9.47 -9.41 12.46
CA PHE A 60 10.08 -9.11 11.18
C PHE A 60 9.82 -7.64 10.80
N HIS A 61 10.91 -6.88 10.72
CA HIS A 61 10.88 -5.47 10.36
C HIS A 61 11.50 -5.29 8.97
N PRO A 62 10.69 -5.09 7.92
CA PRO A 62 11.23 -4.85 6.58
C PRO A 62 12.03 -3.56 6.54
N ASP A 63 13.13 -3.56 5.78
CA ASP A 63 13.92 -2.37 5.50
C ASP A 63 13.16 -1.49 4.51
N LEU A 64 12.47 -0.47 5.02
CA LEU A 64 11.62 0.43 4.23
C LEU A 64 12.49 1.50 3.58
N LYS A 65 12.89 1.27 2.32
CA LYS A 65 13.61 2.25 1.51
C LYS A 65 12.71 2.78 0.40
N ARG A 66 12.62 4.12 0.28
CA ARG A 66 12.01 4.76 -0.88
C ARG A 66 12.94 4.50 -2.07
N THR A 67 12.44 3.79 -3.07
CA THR A 67 13.22 3.43 -4.27
C THR A 67 13.39 4.60 -5.24
N SER A 68 12.61 5.69 -5.11
CA SER A 68 12.69 6.84 -6.02
C SER A 68 13.64 7.93 -5.52
N ASN A 69 14.66 8.20 -6.34
CA ASN A 69 15.74 9.16 -6.11
C ASN A 69 15.50 10.47 -6.92
N LYS A 70 14.24 10.92 -7.11
CA LYS A 70 13.88 11.97 -8.07
C LYS A 70 13.19 13.20 -7.45
N GLN A 71 13.35 14.33 -8.15
CA GLN A 71 13.40 15.70 -7.61
C GLN A 71 12.15 16.58 -7.92
N SER A 72 11.05 16.03 -8.46
CA SER A 72 9.85 16.78 -8.93
C SER A 72 8.61 16.50 -8.06
N PHE A 73 7.91 17.53 -7.57
CA PHE A 73 6.87 17.43 -6.51
C PHE A 73 5.54 16.78 -6.94
N THR A 74 5.10 16.94 -8.19
CA THR A 74 3.84 16.36 -8.71
C THR A 74 4.05 15.02 -9.39
N ASP A 75 5.17 14.86 -10.12
CA ASP A 75 5.55 13.55 -10.65
C ASP A 75 5.78 12.56 -9.49
N ASP A 76 6.33 13.02 -8.35
CA ASP A 76 6.58 12.19 -7.17
C ASP A 76 5.30 11.67 -6.47
N VAL A 77 4.12 12.24 -6.77
CA VAL A 77 2.85 11.77 -6.18
C VAL A 77 2.19 10.71 -7.05
N ASP A 78 1.96 10.99 -8.33
CA ASP A 78 1.38 9.99 -9.23
C ASP A 78 2.34 8.80 -9.43
N ASP A 79 3.66 9.04 -9.51
CA ASP A 79 4.65 7.96 -9.49
C ASP A 79 4.60 7.19 -8.17
N GLY A 80 4.50 7.88 -7.04
CA GLY A 80 4.37 7.25 -5.72
C GLY A 80 3.10 6.41 -5.58
N LEU A 81 1.98 6.88 -6.10
CA LEU A 81 0.72 6.11 -6.17
C LEU A 81 0.86 4.90 -7.11
N GLY A 82 1.57 5.07 -8.23
CA GLY A 82 1.93 4.01 -9.16
C GLY A 82 2.79 2.91 -8.50
N ASP A 83 3.86 3.31 -7.81
CA ASP A 83 4.76 2.43 -7.06
C ASP A 83 4.01 1.69 -5.95
N ALA A 84 3.19 2.40 -5.15
CA ALA A 84 2.37 1.79 -4.12
C ALA A 84 1.42 0.73 -4.72
N ARG A 85 0.77 1.04 -5.85
CA ARG A 85 -0.11 0.09 -6.53
C ARG A 85 0.66 -1.11 -7.11
N ALA A 86 1.85 -0.91 -7.65
CA ALA A 86 2.70 -1.99 -8.14
C ALA A 86 3.11 -2.94 -7.00
N LEU A 87 3.51 -2.39 -5.85
CA LEU A 87 3.81 -3.16 -4.64
C LEU A 87 2.59 -3.94 -4.12
N LEU A 88 1.40 -3.32 -4.08
CA LEU A 88 0.17 -4.01 -3.70
C LEU A 88 -0.18 -5.15 -4.67
N SER A 89 -0.01 -4.92 -5.97
CA SER A 89 -0.24 -5.96 -7.00
C SER A 89 0.75 -7.12 -6.82
N LYS A 90 2.02 -6.82 -6.53
CA LYS A 90 3.02 -7.84 -6.24
C LYS A 90 2.70 -8.61 -4.97
N ALA A 91 2.19 -7.95 -3.93
CA ALA A 91 1.74 -8.61 -2.72
C ALA A 91 0.57 -9.57 -2.96
N ILE A 92 -0.37 -9.23 -3.86
CA ILE A 92 -1.48 -10.12 -4.25
C ILE A 92 -0.93 -11.41 -4.88
N GLU A 93 0.03 -11.31 -5.80
CA GLU A 93 0.67 -12.48 -6.43
C GLU A 93 1.35 -13.38 -5.41
N LEU A 94 1.94 -12.79 -4.36
CA LEU A 94 2.73 -13.50 -3.35
C LEU A 94 1.90 -14.01 -2.17
N ALA A 95 0.67 -13.52 -1.97
CA ALA A 95 -0.14 -13.81 -0.78
C ALA A 95 -0.38 -15.30 -0.53
N GLY A 96 -0.38 -16.13 -1.58
CA GLY A 96 -0.55 -17.60 -1.45
C GLY A 96 0.75 -18.40 -1.31
N SER A 97 1.89 -17.83 -1.69
CA SER A 97 3.15 -18.58 -1.87
C SER A 97 4.30 -18.07 -1.01
N ASP A 98 4.40 -16.76 -0.78
CA ASP A 98 5.48 -16.12 -0.03
C ASP A 98 4.94 -14.97 0.84
N LEU A 99 4.54 -15.31 2.05
CA LEU A 99 3.95 -14.37 3.01
C LEU A 99 4.93 -13.28 3.45
N LYS A 100 6.22 -13.62 3.52
CA LYS A 100 7.24 -12.67 3.98
C LYS A 100 7.43 -11.59 2.93
N SER A 101 7.64 -11.96 1.67
CA SER A 101 7.78 -10.98 0.60
C SER A 101 6.47 -10.25 0.31
N ALA A 102 5.31 -10.91 0.44
CA ALA A 102 4.03 -10.20 0.40
C ALA A 102 3.97 -9.10 1.48
N TYR A 103 4.33 -9.42 2.73
CA TYR A 103 4.36 -8.47 3.82
C TYR A 103 5.33 -7.30 3.59
N GLU A 104 6.55 -7.58 3.11
CA GLU A 104 7.53 -6.55 2.72
C GLU A 104 6.94 -5.55 1.72
N ASN A 105 6.31 -6.06 0.65
CA ASN A 105 5.69 -5.23 -0.37
C ASN A 105 4.56 -4.37 0.19
N VAL A 106 3.68 -4.94 1.03
CA VAL A 106 2.57 -4.19 1.66
C VAL A 106 3.12 -3.10 2.59
N ARG A 107 4.13 -3.40 3.41
CA ARG A 107 4.72 -2.41 4.31
C ARG A 107 5.38 -1.26 3.56
N SER A 108 6.05 -1.54 2.45
CA SER A 108 6.59 -0.52 1.55
C SER A 108 5.49 0.33 0.91
N ALA A 109 4.38 -0.27 0.47
CA ALA A 109 3.24 0.47 -0.06
C ALA A 109 2.63 1.41 1.00
N ILE A 110 2.43 0.93 2.24
CA ILE A 110 1.95 1.76 3.36
C ILE A 110 2.89 2.94 3.60
N PHE A 111 4.20 2.71 3.61
CA PHE A 111 5.19 3.76 3.81
C PHE A 111 5.06 4.87 2.76
N ILE A 112 4.88 4.51 1.49
CA ILE A 112 4.67 5.47 0.40
C ILE A 112 3.35 6.23 0.61
N LEU A 113 2.24 5.53 0.84
CA LEU A 113 0.92 6.15 1.04
C LEU A 113 0.91 7.14 2.21
N ARG A 114 1.51 6.77 3.35
CA ARG A 114 1.62 7.65 4.52
C ARG A 114 2.57 8.82 4.29
N SER A 115 3.62 8.62 3.49
CA SER A 115 4.50 9.73 3.08
C SER A 115 3.75 10.75 2.24
N ILE A 116 2.96 10.30 1.26
CA ILE A 116 2.09 11.16 0.46
C ILE A 116 1.06 11.85 1.35
N GLU A 117 0.35 11.13 2.22
CA GLU A 117 -0.60 11.72 3.16
C GLU A 117 0.02 12.84 3.99
N ASN A 118 1.22 12.62 4.56
CA ASN A 118 1.92 13.61 5.38
C ASN A 118 2.33 14.87 4.60
N MET A 119 2.67 14.73 3.31
CA MET A 119 2.98 15.88 2.45
C MET A 119 1.75 16.76 2.23
N PHE A 120 0.55 16.16 2.11
CA PHE A 120 -0.69 16.88 1.83
C PHE A 120 -1.50 17.23 3.09
N GLY A 121 -1.24 16.59 4.23
CA GLY A 121 -1.95 16.79 5.49
C GLY A 121 -1.49 18.00 6.31
N LYS A 122 -0.24 18.46 6.14
CA LYS A 122 0.36 19.55 6.94
C LYS A 122 0.12 20.98 6.42
N ARG A 123 -1.00 21.26 5.76
CA ARG A 123 -1.36 22.61 5.30
C ARG A 123 -2.77 23.03 5.71
#